data_AF-A0A8X7TDC0-F1
#
_entry.id   AF-A0A8X7TDC0-F1
#
_cell.length_a   1.000
_cell.length_b   1.000
_cell.length_c   1.000
_cell.angle_alpha   90.00
_cell.angle_beta   90.00
_cell.angle_gamma   90.00
#
_symmetry.space_group_name_H-M   'P 1'
#
loop_
_entity.id
_entity.type
_entity.pdbx_description
1 polymer ?
#
loop_
_entity_poly.entity_id
_entity_poly.type
_entity_poly.pdbx_seq_one_letter_code
_entity_poly.pdbx_strand_id
1 'polypeptide(L)'
;MERNDYIHASRAARGAQASLSIISGENILATATAESIKAQATEMIWNSTQNLEDLAWDENVYDIRRLTRPGNIIFLVVFAISFLWYIVILAKSRYWWFNVAFFCGAAWNFWGSLAEFCLLTT
;
A
#
# COMPACT_ATOMS: atom_id res chain seq x y z
N MET A 1 2.42 -27.86 -17.97
CA MET A 1 2.89 -26.80 -17.05
C MET A 1 1.67 -25.96 -16.73
N GLU A 2 1.32 -25.85 -15.46
CA GLU A 2 0.16 -25.06 -15.02
C GLU A 2 0.45 -23.56 -15.14
N ARG A 3 -0.60 -22.72 -15.20
CA ARG A 3 -0.49 -21.25 -15.23
C ARG A 3 0.41 -20.71 -14.11
N ASN A 4 0.39 -21.35 -12.95
CA ASN A 4 1.15 -20.92 -11.78
C ASN A 4 2.67 -21.08 -12.00
N ASP A 5 3.10 -22.14 -12.67
CA ASP A 5 4.51 -22.39 -12.99
C ASP A 5 5.10 -21.26 -13.85
N TYR A 6 4.32 -20.76 -14.81
CA TYR A 6 4.74 -19.63 -15.66
C TYR A 6 4.90 -18.33 -14.88
N ILE A 7 4.03 -18.07 -13.90
CA ILE A 7 4.11 -16.88 -13.04
C ILE A 7 5.38 -16.94 -12.19
N HIS A 8 5.64 -18.07 -11.51
CA HIS A 8 6.84 -18.25 -10.70
C HIS A 8 8.12 -18.16 -11.52
N ALA A 9 8.17 -18.81 -12.69
CA ALA A 9 9.32 -18.73 -13.59
C ALA A 9 9.59 -17.30 -14.08
N SER A 10 8.54 -16.54 -14.41
CA SER A 10 8.67 -15.14 -14.84
C SER A 10 9.18 -14.22 -13.72
N ARG A 11 8.75 -14.45 -12.47
CA ARG A 11 9.18 -13.70 -11.29
C ARG A 11 10.65 -13.97 -10.95
N ALA A 12 11.05 -15.25 -10.97
CA ALA A 12 12.44 -15.63 -10.77
C ALA A 12 13.37 -15.03 -11.85
N ALA A 13 12.94 -15.05 -13.12
CA ALA A 13 13.71 -14.44 -14.21
C ALA A 13 13.87 -12.92 -14.05
N ARG A 14 12.82 -12.21 -13.65
CA ARG A 14 12.89 -10.75 -13.39
C ARG A 14 13.75 -10.41 -12.17
N GLY A 15 13.66 -11.19 -11.08
CA GLY A 15 14.51 -11.02 -9.91
C GLY A 15 15.99 -11.26 -10.22
N ALA A 16 16.30 -12.26 -11.05
CA ALA A 16 17.66 -12.53 -11.51
C ALA A 16 18.19 -11.40 -12.43
N GLN A 17 17.36 -10.85 -13.32
CA GLN A 17 17.74 -9.75 -14.18
C GLN A 17 18.05 -8.48 -13.38
N ALA A 18 17.19 -8.14 -12.42
CA ALA A 18 17.37 -6.94 -11.61
C ALA A 18 18.53 -7.06 -10.61
N SER A 19 18.80 -8.26 -10.07
CA SER A 19 19.99 -8.47 -9.23
C SER A 19 21.29 -8.38 -10.05
N LEU A 20 21.31 -8.90 -11.28
CA LEU A 20 22.47 -8.76 -12.17
C LEU A 20 22.75 -7.29 -12.52
N SER A 21 21.72 -6.49 -12.79
CA SER A 21 21.91 -5.07 -13.09
C SER A 21 22.42 -4.28 -11.88
N ILE A 22 21.97 -4.60 -10.66
CA ILE A 22 22.51 -4.01 -9.42
C ILE A 22 24.00 -4.35 -9.27
N ILE A 23 24.38 -5.64 -9.39
CA ILE A 23 25.78 -6.08 -9.28
C ILE A 23 26.65 -5.37 -10.34
N SER A 24 26.15 -5.22 -11.56
CA SER A 24 26.87 -4.52 -12.63
C SER A 24 27.03 -3.03 -12.32
N GLY A 25 26.00 -2.38 -11.74
CA GLY A 25 26.05 -0.98 -11.34
C GLY A 25 27.01 -0.74 -10.18
N GLU A 26 27.06 -1.64 -9.20
CA GLU A 26 28.00 -1.58 -8.08
C GLU A 26 29.45 -1.71 -8.57
N ASN A 27 29.72 -2.58 -9.54
CA ASN A 27 31.04 -2.71 -10.15
C ASN A 27 31.48 -1.42 -10.87
N ILE A 28 30.55 -0.76 -11.59
CA ILE A 28 30.80 0.54 -12.23
C ILE A 28 31.07 1.61 -11.17
N LEU A 29 30.30 1.62 -10.06
CA LEU A 29 30.50 2.59 -8.97
C LEU A 29 31.86 2.41 -8.28
N ALA A 30 32.32 1.17 -8.11
CA ALA A 30 33.62 0.85 -7.52
C ALA A 30 34.80 1.23 -8.44
N THR A 31 34.60 1.17 -9.76
CA THR A 31 35.66 1.43 -10.75
C THR A 31 35.69 2.90 -11.23
N ALA A 32 34.57 3.62 -11.13
CA ALA A 32 34.45 4.97 -11.65
C ALA A 32 35.14 6.03 -10.77
N THR A 33 36.06 6.80 -11.37
CA THR A 33 36.71 7.96 -10.71
C THR A 33 35.93 9.26 -10.94
N ALA A 34 35.14 9.37 -12.02
CA ALA A 34 34.35 10.55 -12.39
C ALA A 34 32.97 10.57 -11.71
N GLU A 35 32.56 11.71 -11.17
CA GLU A 35 31.27 11.88 -10.46
C GLU A 35 30.05 11.64 -11.36
N SER A 36 30.11 11.99 -12.64
CA SER A 36 29.00 11.77 -13.58
C SER A 36 28.69 10.28 -13.80
N ILE A 37 29.72 9.45 -13.85
CA ILE A 37 29.57 8.00 -14.04
C ILE A 37 29.07 7.34 -12.76
N LYS A 38 29.48 7.86 -11.59
CA LYS A 38 28.93 7.43 -10.30
C LYS A 38 27.43 7.71 -10.21
N ALA A 39 27.00 8.92 -10.59
CA ALA A 39 25.58 9.29 -10.58
C ALA A 39 24.75 8.39 -11.52
N GLN A 40 25.24 8.11 -12.73
CA GLN A 40 24.57 7.22 -13.68
C GLN A 40 24.49 5.77 -13.16
N ALA A 41 25.56 5.27 -12.54
CA ALA A 41 25.56 3.94 -11.92
C ALA A 41 24.56 3.86 -10.75
N THR A 42 24.49 4.89 -9.92
CA THR A 42 23.51 4.99 -8.82
C THR A 42 22.07 5.02 -9.34
N GLU A 43 21.81 5.71 -10.45
CA GLU A 43 20.48 5.73 -11.08
C GLU A 43 20.08 4.34 -11.61
N MET A 44 21.01 3.62 -12.24
CA MET A 44 20.77 2.25 -12.71
C MET A 44 20.50 1.27 -11.56
N ILE A 45 21.26 1.38 -10.45
CA ILE A 45 21.01 0.59 -9.23
C ILE A 45 19.63 0.94 -8.69
N TRP A 46 19.31 2.23 -8.57
CA TRP A 46 18.04 2.69 -8.03
C TRP A 46 16.84 2.17 -8.83
N ASN A 47 16.88 2.28 -10.16
CA ASN A 47 15.83 1.78 -11.04
C ASN A 47 15.66 0.25 -10.92
N SER A 48 16.77 -0.48 -10.81
CA SER A 48 16.75 -1.93 -10.62
C SER A 48 16.16 -2.33 -9.25
N THR A 49 16.47 -1.56 -8.20
CA THR A 49 15.90 -1.74 -6.86
C THR A 49 14.40 -1.49 -6.84
N GLN A 50 13.91 -0.46 -7.53
CA GLN A 50 12.47 -0.21 -7.64
C GLN A 50 11.72 -1.36 -8.33
N ASN A 51 12.33 -1.98 -9.36
CA ASN A 51 11.75 -3.14 -10.02
C ASN A 51 11.70 -4.39 -9.09
N LEU A 52 12.75 -4.60 -8.28
CA LEU A 52 12.74 -5.65 -7.25
C LEU A 52 11.70 -5.39 -6.16
N GLU A 53 11.53 -4.14 -5.76
CA GLU A 53 10.51 -3.74 -4.79
C GLU A 53 9.11 -4.05 -5.31
N ASP A 54 8.81 -3.67 -6.56
CA ASP A 54 7.53 -3.99 -7.20
C ASP A 54 7.28 -5.50 -7.30
N LEU A 55 8.32 -6.30 -7.60
CA LEU A 55 8.23 -7.77 -7.60
C LEU A 55 7.94 -8.34 -6.20
N ALA A 56 8.62 -7.83 -5.18
CA ALA A 56 8.42 -8.25 -3.79
C ALA A 56 7.00 -7.93 -3.32
N TRP A 57 6.44 -6.80 -3.77
CA TRP A 57 5.04 -6.46 -3.52
C TRP A 57 4.06 -7.37 -4.27
N ASP A 58 4.34 -7.71 -5.52
CA ASP A 58 3.48 -8.56 -6.36
C ASP A 58 3.50 -10.04 -5.89
N GLU A 59 4.56 -10.44 -5.19
CA GLU A 59 4.70 -11.76 -4.54
C GLU A 59 4.17 -11.79 -3.10
N ASN A 60 3.89 -10.62 -2.50
CA ASN A 60 3.39 -10.54 -1.14
C ASN A 60 1.97 -11.12 -1.03
N VAL A 61 1.85 -12.23 -0.28
CA VAL A 61 0.58 -12.91 0.02
C VAL A 61 -0.45 -11.98 0.68
N TYR A 62 0.01 -10.95 1.39
CA TYR A 62 -0.86 -10.01 2.09
C TYR A 62 -1.46 -8.92 1.21
N ASP A 63 -1.09 -8.83 -0.08
CA ASP A 63 -1.60 -7.92 -1.12
C ASP A 63 -2.23 -6.62 -0.57
N ILE A 64 -1.46 -5.93 0.28
CA ILE A 64 -1.94 -4.80 1.10
C ILE A 64 -2.36 -3.64 0.18
N ARG A 65 -1.86 -3.66 -1.06
CA ARG A 65 -2.14 -2.68 -2.11
C ARG A 65 -3.48 -2.91 -2.79
N ARG A 66 -3.96 -4.16 -2.86
CA ARG A 66 -5.31 -4.48 -3.33
C ARG A 66 -6.24 -4.62 -2.13
N LEU A 67 -6.57 -3.47 -1.54
CA LEU A 67 -7.70 -3.38 -0.63
C LEU A 67 -8.94 -3.83 -1.40
N THR A 68 -9.40 -5.05 -1.11
CA THR A 68 -10.52 -5.63 -1.85
C THR A 68 -11.73 -4.72 -1.66
N ARG A 69 -12.30 -4.23 -2.76
CA ARG A 69 -13.54 -3.43 -2.77
C ARG A 69 -14.61 -3.96 -1.80
N PRO A 70 -14.88 -5.28 -1.71
CA PRO A 70 -15.86 -5.79 -0.74
C PRO A 70 -15.47 -5.59 0.73
N GLY A 71 -14.18 -5.70 1.08
CA GLY A 71 -13.70 -5.51 2.45
C GLY A 71 -13.96 -4.09 2.95
N ASN A 72 -13.64 -3.10 2.13
CA ASN A 72 -13.86 -1.69 2.48
C ASN A 72 -15.37 -1.35 2.64
N ILE A 73 -16.24 -1.91 1.79
CA ILE A 73 -17.70 -1.70 1.90
C ILE A 73 -18.25 -2.22 3.23
N ILE A 74 -17.78 -3.38 3.71
CA ILE A 74 -18.24 -3.95 4.98
C ILE A 74 -17.88 -3.01 6.14
N PHE A 75 -16.64 -2.51 6.18
CA PHE A 75 -16.22 -1.58 7.23
C PHE A 75 -17.01 -0.27 7.17
N LEU A 76 -17.24 0.29 5.97
CA LEU A 76 -18.04 1.49 5.80
C LEU A 76 -19.46 1.32 6.36
N VAL A 77 -20.12 0.18 6.10
CA VAL A 77 -21.48 -0.11 6.60
C VAL A 77 -21.49 -0.25 8.12
N VAL A 78 -20.54 -0.98 8.71
CA VAL A 78 -20.46 -1.17 10.18
C VAL A 78 -20.23 0.16 10.89
N PHE A 79 -19.33 1.00 10.37
CA PHE A 79 -19.08 2.32 10.95
C PHE A 79 -20.26 3.28 10.72
N ALA A 80 -20.96 3.21 9.59
CA ALA A 80 -22.17 4.00 9.36
C ALA A 80 -23.30 3.66 10.35
N ILE A 81 -23.53 2.37 10.61
CA ILE A 81 -24.53 1.92 11.59
C ILE A 81 -24.15 2.39 13.00
N SER A 82 -22.87 2.25 13.37
CA SER A 82 -22.37 2.70 14.67
C SER A 82 -22.51 4.22 14.82
N PHE A 83 -22.20 4.99 13.77
CA PHE A 83 -22.35 6.45 13.77
C PHE A 83 -23.80 6.90 13.95
N LEU A 84 -24.75 6.27 13.23
CA LEU A 84 -26.18 6.53 13.41
C LEU A 84 -26.65 6.22 14.83
N TRP A 85 -26.16 5.12 15.42
CA TRP A 85 -26.46 4.76 16.81
C TRP A 85 -25.99 5.85 17.79
N TYR A 86 -24.78 6.38 17.62
CA TYR A 86 -24.27 7.47 18.46
C TYR A 86 -25.03 8.79 18.27
N ILE A 87 -25.54 9.10 17.07
CA ILE A 87 -26.41 10.26 16.84
C ILE A 87 -27.69 10.16 17.67
N VAL A 88 -28.33 8.99 17.69
CA VAL A 88 -29.57 8.75 18.45
C VAL A 88 -29.31 8.91 19.96
N ILE A 89 -28.18 8.40 20.45
CA ILE A 89 -27.78 8.54 21.86
C ILE A 89 -27.51 10.01 22.20
N LEU A 90 -26.83 10.75 21.31
CA LEU A 90 -26.52 12.16 21.51
C LEU A 90 -27.78 13.02 21.61
N ALA A 91 -28.83 12.72 20.83
CA ALA A 91 -30.11 13.42 20.89
C ALA A 91 -30.90 13.17 22.19
N LYS A 92 -30.75 12.00 22.82
CA LYS A 92 -31.54 11.61 24.01
C LYS A 92 -30.80 11.85 25.34
N SER A 93 -29.47 11.91 25.33
CA SER A 93 -28.66 11.74 26.55
C SER A 93 -28.26 13.06 27.23
N ARG A 94 -28.45 13.11 28.55
CA ARG A 94 -28.19 14.27 29.43
C ARG A 94 -26.71 14.61 29.60
N TYR A 95 -25.80 13.69 29.24
CA TYR A 95 -24.35 13.85 29.38
C TYR A 95 -23.69 14.33 28.08
N TRP A 96 -23.87 15.61 27.76
CA TRP A 96 -23.43 16.19 26.48
C TRP A 96 -21.94 15.98 26.19
N TRP A 97 -21.08 16.14 27.20
CA TRP A 97 -19.62 16.05 27.02
C TRP A 97 -19.15 14.62 26.67
N PHE A 98 -19.75 13.60 27.29
CA PHE A 98 -19.44 12.20 27.00
C PHE A 98 -19.87 11.83 25.58
N ASN A 99 -21.08 12.24 25.16
CA ASN A 99 -21.58 11.91 23.83
C ASN A 99 -20.81 12.61 22.70
N VAL A 100 -20.31 13.83 22.92
CA VAL A 100 -19.49 14.56 21.92
C VAL A 100 -18.15 13.84 21.68
N ALA A 101 -17.49 13.33 22.73
CA ALA A 101 -16.25 12.58 22.58
C ALA A 101 -16.46 11.28 21.77
N PHE A 102 -17.54 10.55 22.06
CA PHE A 102 -17.91 9.34 21.31
C PHE A 102 -18.32 9.64 19.87
N PHE A 103 -19.04 10.73 19.63
CA PHE A 103 -19.40 11.18 18.29
C PHE A 103 -18.16 11.55 17.46
N CYS A 104 -17.21 12.27 18.05
CA CYS A 104 -15.95 12.62 17.39
C CYS A 104 -15.13 11.38 17.00
N GLY A 105 -15.05 10.39 17.90
CA GLY A 105 -14.43 9.09 17.60
C GLY A 105 -15.16 8.34 16.47
N ALA A 106 -16.49 8.31 16.49
CA ALA A 106 -17.27 7.66 15.44
C ALA A 106 -17.17 8.39 14.08
N ALA A 107 -17.12 9.73 14.09
CA ALA A 107 -16.97 10.55 12.91
C ALA A 107 -15.61 10.32 12.21
N TRP A 108 -14.51 10.22 12.98
CA TRP A 108 -13.19 9.95 12.42
C TRP A 108 -13.13 8.58 11.73
N ASN A 109 -13.73 7.56 12.35
CA ASN A 109 -13.79 6.21 11.76
C ASN A 109 -14.64 6.20 10.47
N PHE A 110 -15.76 6.92 10.44
CA PHE A 110 -16.58 7.05 9.23
C PHE A 110 -15.85 7.79 8.10
N TRP A 111 -15.13 8.87 8.43
CA TRP A 111 -14.36 9.62 7.44
C TRP A 111 -13.19 8.81 6.86
N GLY A 112 -12.53 8.00 7.69
CA GLY A 112 -11.48 7.08 7.25
C GLY A 112 -11.97 6.10 6.19
N SER A 113 -13.08 5.40 6.44
CA SER A 113 -13.66 4.47 5.46
C SER A 113 -14.20 5.17 4.21
N LEU A 114 -14.68 6.41 4.33
CA LEU A 114 -15.16 7.20 3.18
C LEU A 114 -14.00 7.69 2.29
N ALA A 115 -12.88 8.08 2.89
CA ALA A 115 -11.66 8.45 2.16
C ALA A 115 -11.11 7.26 1.38
N GLU A 116 -11.07 6.08 1.99
CA GLU A 116 -10.65 4.84 1.32
C GLU A 116 -11.59 4.43 0.19
N PHE A 117 -12.91 4.64 0.36
CA PHE A 117 -13.88 4.38 -0.71
C PHE A 117 -13.69 5.32 -1.90
N CYS A 118 -13.49 6.62 -1.64
CA CYS A 118 -13.32 7.63 -2.68
C CYS A 118 -12.07 7.38 -3.55
N LEU A 119 -10.93 7.04 -2.92
CA LEU A 119 -9.66 6.76 -3.61
C LEU A 119 -9.70 5.51 -4.52
N LEU A 120 -10.65 4.59 -4.31
CA LEU A 120 -10.84 3.40 -5.16
C LEU A 120 -11.74 3.66 -6.38
N THR A 121 -12.36 4.85 -6.47
CA THR A 121 -13.31 5.21 -7.56
C THR A 121 -12.73 6.18 -8.60
N THR A 122 -11.55 6.75 -8.34
CA THR A 122 -10.76 7.58 -9.27
C THR A 122 -9.61 6.79 -9.86
#